data_AF-A0A0B5P3S2-F1
#
_entry.id   AF-A0A0B5P3S2-F1
#
_cell.length_a   1.000
_cell.length_b   1.000
_cell.length_c   1.000
_cell.angle_alpha   90.00
_cell.angle_beta   90.00
_cell.angle_gamma   90.00
#
_symmetry.space_group_name_H-M   'P 1'
#
loop_
_entity.id
_entity.type
_entity.pdbx_description
1 polymer ?
#
loop_
_entity_poly.entity_id
_entity_poly.type
_entity_poly.pdbx_seq_one_letter_code
_entity_poly.pdbx_strand_id
1 'polypeptide(L)'
;MELVKFNHTGELVDSFSEEGNDLVKDAELFYTGNHRGRNYTVKDLQALASSFNKEDEIPIQLDHSESARDTVGFLESVSVIGDKLYGKLRIVEDSIKERVRKGLAKKVSISFYTDSSGNPTRLREVSLVAFPQLKGATLFSELDTNEDDLEMYQQYKRSLRV
;
A
#
# COMPACT_ATOMS: atom_id res chain seq x y z
N MET A 1 -20.25 21.02 -11.49
CA MET A 1 -20.86 20.70 -10.19
C MET A 1 -21.38 19.29 -10.29
N GLU A 2 -20.82 18.40 -9.48
CA GLU A 2 -21.32 17.04 -9.33
C GLU A 2 -21.53 16.81 -7.83
N LEU A 3 -22.70 16.27 -7.50
CA LEU A 3 -23.30 16.29 -6.16
C LEU A 3 -22.64 15.25 -5.25
N VAL A 4 -22.16 15.68 -4.09
CA VAL A 4 -21.82 14.79 -2.97
C VAL A 4 -23.11 14.48 -2.21
N LYS A 5 -23.54 13.22 -2.19
CA LYS A 5 -24.60 12.75 -1.29
C LYS A 5 -23.94 12.10 -0.07
N PHE A 6 -24.16 12.70 1.10
CA PHE A 6 -23.98 12.04 2.39
C PHE A 6 -25.31 11.43 2.84
N ASN A 7 -25.28 10.20 3.30
CA ASN A 7 -26.37 9.53 3.98
C ASN A 7 -26.03 9.40 5.48
N HIS A 8 -26.96 9.89 6.30
CA HIS A 8 -26.88 10.10 7.75
C HIS A 8 -26.99 8.82 8.60
N THR A 9 -26.45 7.68 8.17
CA THR A 9 -26.57 6.40 8.92
C THR A 9 -25.24 5.81 9.39
N GLY A 10 -24.09 6.38 9.00
CA GLY A 10 -22.79 5.84 9.41
C GLY A 10 -22.49 4.45 8.82
N GLU A 11 -23.14 4.09 7.72
CA GLU A 11 -22.83 2.85 6.99
C GLU A 11 -21.79 3.11 5.90
N LEU A 12 -20.76 2.26 5.95
CA LEU A 12 -19.53 2.27 5.15
C LEU A 12 -19.85 2.19 3.65
N VAL A 13 -19.26 3.09 2.88
CA VAL A 13 -19.28 3.03 1.41
C VAL A 13 -17.84 2.82 0.97
N ASP A 14 -17.43 1.56 0.91
CA ASP A 14 -16.14 1.17 0.37
C ASP A 14 -15.86 1.94 -0.93
N SER A 15 -14.76 2.69 -0.99
CA SER A 15 -14.26 3.18 -2.26
C SER A 15 -13.67 2.00 -3.05
N PHE A 16 -14.52 1.31 -3.80
CA PHE A 16 -14.11 0.38 -4.83
C PHE A 16 -14.17 1.10 -6.18
N SER A 17 -13.13 0.95 -6.99
CA SER A 17 -13.19 1.21 -8.43
C SER A 17 -12.79 -0.06 -9.16
N GLU A 18 -13.72 -0.63 -9.91
CA GLU A 18 -13.48 -1.71 -10.85
C GLU A 18 -12.96 -1.10 -12.16
N GLU A 19 -11.64 -0.96 -12.29
CA GLU A 19 -11.03 -0.81 -13.62
C GLU A 19 -10.95 -2.20 -14.26
N GLY A 20 -12.09 -2.65 -14.81
CA GLY A 20 -12.31 -4.08 -15.06
C GLY A 20 -12.54 -4.87 -13.76
N ASN A 21 -12.43 -6.20 -13.80
CA ASN A 21 -12.71 -7.09 -12.65
C ASN A 21 -11.65 -7.02 -11.51
N ASP A 22 -10.63 -6.16 -11.59
CA ASP A 22 -9.53 -6.09 -10.63
C ASP A 22 -9.90 -5.25 -9.40
N LEU A 23 -9.33 -5.60 -8.24
CA LEU A 23 -9.50 -4.83 -7.00
C LEU A 23 -8.31 -3.89 -6.80
N VAL A 24 -8.58 -2.58 -6.79
CA VAL A 24 -7.58 -1.57 -6.48
C VAL A 24 -7.74 -1.09 -5.03
N LYS A 25 -6.66 -1.12 -4.25
CA LYS A 25 -6.63 -0.59 -2.87
C LYS A 25 -5.33 0.16 -2.59
N ASP A 26 -5.46 1.27 -1.88
CA ASP A 26 -4.30 1.99 -1.35
C ASP A 26 -3.75 1.26 -0.12
N ALA A 27 -2.46 1.38 0.16
CA ALA A 27 -1.80 0.77 1.31
C ALA A 27 -0.68 1.64 1.88
N GLU A 28 -0.53 1.62 3.21
CA GLU A 28 0.70 2.05 3.88
C GLU A 28 1.74 0.93 3.74
N LEU A 29 2.78 1.18 2.95
CA LEU A 29 3.81 0.18 2.63
C LEU A 29 4.92 0.14 3.68
N PHE A 30 5.33 1.31 4.17
CA PHE A 30 6.46 1.47 5.07
C PHE A 30 6.45 2.86 5.73
N TYR A 31 7.19 3.04 6.82
CA TYR A 31 7.37 4.34 7.46
C TYR A 31 8.79 4.50 8.03
N THR A 32 9.21 5.73 8.31
CA THR A 32 10.56 6.02 8.83
C THR A 32 10.77 5.48 10.26
N GLY A 33 12.00 5.57 10.76
CA GLY A 33 12.35 5.16 12.12
C GLY A 33 13.30 3.96 12.18
N ASN A 34 13.52 3.45 13.39
CA ASN A 34 14.44 2.32 13.60
C ASN A 34 13.72 0.99 13.36
N HIS A 35 14.08 0.33 12.26
CA HIS A 35 13.56 -0.98 11.89
C HIS A 35 14.72 -1.96 11.78
N ARG A 36 14.66 -3.04 12.57
CA ARG A 36 15.66 -4.12 12.58
C ARG A 36 17.11 -3.60 12.79
N GLY A 37 17.27 -2.58 13.64
CA GLY A 37 18.58 -2.01 13.97
C GLY A 37 19.11 -0.99 12.96
N ARG A 38 18.35 -0.69 11.90
CA ARG A 38 18.67 0.37 10.93
C ARG A 38 17.70 1.53 11.08
N ASN A 39 18.22 2.76 11.07
CA ASN A 39 17.38 3.94 10.97
C ASN A 39 17.04 4.24 9.51
N TYR A 40 15.74 4.30 9.21
CA TYR A 40 15.20 4.70 7.91
C TYR A 40 14.69 6.13 7.98
N THR A 41 14.94 6.90 6.94
CA THR A 41 14.63 8.33 6.84
C THR A 41 13.67 8.60 5.68
N VAL A 42 13.09 9.80 5.63
CA VAL A 42 12.24 10.23 4.50
C VAL A 42 13.01 10.16 3.18
N LYS A 43 14.33 10.41 3.20
CA LYS A 43 15.19 10.30 2.02
C LYS A 43 15.24 8.86 1.48
N ASP A 44 15.23 7.87 2.36
CA ASP A 44 15.19 6.45 1.96
C ASP A 44 13.85 6.12 1.31
N LEU A 45 12.74 6.64 1.84
CA LEU A 45 11.41 6.47 1.24
C LEU A 45 11.33 7.17 -0.12
N GLN A 46 11.92 8.37 -0.25
CA GLN A 46 11.99 9.10 -1.52
C GLN A 46 12.82 8.37 -2.56
N ALA A 47 13.91 7.71 -2.17
CA ALA A 47 14.68 6.86 -3.08
C ALA A 47 13.80 5.73 -3.66
N LEU A 48 13.05 5.04 -2.80
CA LEU A 48 12.11 4.00 -3.23
C LEU A 48 11.04 4.55 -4.18
N ALA A 49 10.38 5.63 -3.82
CA ALA A 49 9.30 6.20 -4.64
C ALA A 49 9.81 6.76 -5.98
N SER A 50 10.96 7.46 -5.99
CA SER A 50 11.53 8.05 -7.21
C SER A 50 12.11 7.01 -8.17
N SER A 51 12.50 5.83 -7.66
CA SER A 51 12.96 4.70 -8.46
C SER A 51 11.82 3.86 -9.07
N PHE A 52 10.58 4.05 -8.63
CA PHE A 52 9.46 3.23 -9.05
C PHE A 52 9.15 3.45 -10.53
N ASN A 53 9.03 2.35 -11.27
CA ASN A 53 8.52 2.33 -12.63
C ASN A 53 7.43 1.26 -12.73
N LYS A 54 6.25 1.64 -13.23
CA LYS A 54 5.10 0.73 -13.38
C LYS A 54 5.41 -0.43 -14.33
N GLU A 55 6.26 -0.19 -15.34
CA GLU A 55 6.65 -1.22 -16.33
C GLU A 55 7.55 -2.32 -15.73
N ASP A 56 8.10 -2.12 -14.53
CA ASP A 56 8.86 -3.16 -13.83
C ASP A 56 7.95 -4.25 -13.22
N GLU A 57 6.63 -4.08 -13.27
CA GLU A 57 5.61 -5.02 -12.79
C GLU A 57 5.91 -5.57 -11.39
N ILE A 58 6.15 -4.67 -10.43
CA ILE A 58 6.50 -5.06 -9.06
C ILE A 58 5.36 -5.91 -8.46
N PRO A 59 5.62 -7.18 -8.12
CA PRO A 59 4.55 -8.13 -7.82
C PRO A 59 4.01 -7.92 -6.40
N ILE A 60 2.73 -8.25 -6.25
CA ILE A 60 2.10 -8.52 -4.97
C ILE A 60 2.17 -10.03 -4.72
N GLN A 61 2.89 -10.45 -3.68
CA GLN A 61 3.11 -11.85 -3.32
C GLN A 61 2.27 -12.27 -2.10
N LEU A 62 2.09 -13.58 -1.91
CA LEU A 62 1.64 -14.15 -0.65
C LEU A 62 2.84 -14.54 0.22
N ASP A 63 2.89 -14.04 1.46
CA ASP A 63 3.87 -14.42 2.48
C ASP A 63 5.35 -14.45 2.00
N HIS A 64 5.77 -13.43 1.23
CA HIS A 64 7.14 -13.31 0.68
C HIS A 64 7.57 -14.48 -0.22
N SER A 65 6.62 -15.20 -0.82
CA SER A 65 6.91 -16.28 -1.75
C SER A 65 7.75 -15.79 -2.94
N GLU A 66 8.65 -16.65 -3.41
CA GLU A 66 9.40 -16.45 -4.65
C GLU A 66 8.79 -17.21 -5.84
N SER A 67 7.69 -17.92 -5.61
CA SER A 67 6.97 -18.67 -6.64
C SER A 67 6.02 -17.76 -7.40
N ALA A 68 6.10 -17.77 -8.73
CA ALA A 68 5.17 -17.04 -9.59
C ALA A 68 3.68 -17.42 -9.39
N ARG A 69 3.41 -18.59 -8.78
CA ARG A 69 2.04 -19.04 -8.46
C ARG A 69 1.39 -18.23 -7.33
N ASP A 70 2.21 -17.55 -6.55
CA ASP A 70 1.77 -16.76 -5.40
C ASP A 70 1.75 -15.26 -5.70
N THR A 71 1.94 -14.88 -6.98
CA THR A 71 1.71 -13.53 -7.47
C THR A 71 0.22 -13.27 -7.66
N VAL A 72 -0.33 -12.33 -6.91
CA VAL A 72 -1.78 -12.06 -6.84
C VAL A 72 -2.18 -10.73 -7.47
N GLY A 73 -1.20 -9.96 -7.95
CA GLY A 73 -1.38 -8.62 -8.48
C GLY A 73 -0.08 -7.85 -8.60
N PHE A 74 -0.19 -6.54 -8.82
CA PHE A 74 0.94 -5.65 -9.07
C PHE A 74 0.77 -4.30 -8.39
N LEU A 75 1.89 -3.66 -8.08
CA LEU A 75 1.94 -2.30 -7.54
C LEU A 75 1.79 -1.29 -8.69
N GLU A 76 0.80 -0.40 -8.58
CA GLU A 76 0.44 0.56 -9.63
C GLU A 76 1.08 1.93 -9.46
N SER A 77 1.24 2.37 -8.22
CA SER A 77 1.89 3.65 -7.92
C SER A 77 2.49 3.65 -6.51
N VAL A 78 3.46 4.54 -6.31
CA VAL A 78 4.15 4.73 -5.03
C VAL A 78 4.35 6.23 -4.78
N SER A 79 4.16 6.67 -3.55
CA SER A 79 4.33 8.06 -3.16
C SER A 79 4.80 8.17 -1.70
N VAL A 80 5.45 9.28 -1.36
CA VAL A 80 5.86 9.59 0.02
C VAL A 80 5.02 10.75 0.53
N ILE A 81 4.43 10.60 1.71
CA ILE A 81 3.67 11.65 2.38
C ILE A 81 4.06 11.64 3.85
N GLY A 82 4.53 12.79 4.33
CA GLY A 82 5.11 12.91 5.67
C GLY A 82 6.28 11.94 5.84
N ASP A 83 6.15 11.03 6.79
CA ASP A 83 7.12 10.02 7.16
C ASP A 83 6.73 8.59 6.70
N LYS A 84 5.77 8.49 5.77
CA LYS A 84 5.20 7.24 5.28
C LYS A 84 5.34 7.07 3.77
N LEU A 85 5.52 5.82 3.36
CA LEU A 85 5.51 5.36 1.97
C LEU A 85 4.16 4.72 1.68
N TYR A 86 3.47 5.25 0.69
CA TYR A 86 2.17 4.79 0.24
C TYR A 86 2.26 4.12 -1.12
N GLY A 87 1.40 3.14 -1.36
CA GLY A 87 1.27 2.50 -2.65
C GLY A 87 -0.17 2.20 -3.02
N LYS A 88 -0.42 2.06 -4.32
CA LYS A 88 -1.69 1.59 -4.88
C LYS A 88 -1.52 0.18 -5.40
N LEU A 89 -2.23 -0.78 -4.83
CA LEU A 89 -2.15 -2.20 -5.14
C LEU A 89 -3.31 -2.58 -6.05
N ARG A 90 -3.02 -3.20 -7.20
CA ARG A 90 -4.03 -3.82 -8.07
C ARG A 90 -3.97 -5.33 -7.92
N ILE A 91 -4.97 -5.89 -7.28
CA ILE A 91 -5.12 -7.32 -7.01
C ILE A 91 -5.99 -7.92 -8.11
N VAL A 92 -5.45 -8.91 -8.81
CA VAL A 92 -6.11 -9.54 -9.96
C VAL A 92 -6.79 -10.86 -9.57
N GLU A 93 -6.23 -11.58 -8.59
CA GLU A 93 -6.69 -12.92 -8.22
C GLU A 93 -8.00 -12.89 -7.42
N ASP A 94 -9.06 -13.53 -7.93
CA ASP A 94 -10.40 -13.56 -7.34
C ASP A 94 -10.43 -14.06 -5.88
N SER A 95 -9.69 -15.12 -5.58
CA SER A 95 -9.64 -15.71 -4.25
C SER A 95 -9.12 -14.71 -3.20
N ILE A 96 -8.17 -13.87 -3.62
CA ILE A 96 -7.53 -12.87 -2.77
C ILE A 96 -8.38 -11.61 -2.68
N LYS A 97 -8.99 -11.17 -3.78
CA LYS A 97 -9.95 -10.05 -3.78
C LYS A 97 -11.03 -10.27 -2.72
N GLU A 98 -11.58 -11.47 -2.64
CA GLU A 98 -12.59 -11.82 -1.65
C GLU A 98 -12.06 -11.78 -0.21
N ARG A 99 -10.83 -12.27 0.02
CA ARG A 99 -10.19 -12.22 1.35
C ARG A 99 -9.90 -10.79 1.79
N VAL A 100 -9.52 -9.91 0.87
CA VAL A 100 -9.30 -8.48 1.13
C VAL A 100 -10.62 -7.80 1.50
N ARG A 101 -11.69 -8.02 0.73
CA ARG A 101 -13.03 -7.48 1.03
C ARG A 101 -13.55 -7.92 2.40
N LYS A 102 -13.27 -9.16 2.80
CA LYS A 102 -13.61 -9.69 4.13
C LYS A 102 -12.66 -9.24 5.25
N GLY A 103 -11.64 -8.43 4.96
CA GLY A 103 -10.63 -8.00 5.92
C GLY A 103 -9.72 -9.12 6.43
N LEU A 104 -9.73 -10.29 5.78
CA LEU A 104 -8.92 -11.47 6.11
C LEU A 104 -7.48 -11.35 5.58
N ALA A 105 -7.29 -10.58 4.52
CA ALA A 105 -5.98 -10.25 3.94
C ALA A 105 -5.82 -8.72 3.93
N LYS A 106 -5.39 -8.15 5.05
CA LYS A 106 -5.30 -6.68 5.21
C LYS A 106 -3.91 -6.14 5.49
N LYS A 107 -2.96 -6.97 5.93
CA LYS A 107 -1.63 -6.49 6.32
C LYS A 107 -0.65 -6.68 5.18
N VAL A 108 0.25 -5.73 5.02
CA VAL A 108 1.28 -5.75 3.97
C VAL A 108 2.68 -5.73 4.57
N SER A 109 3.63 -6.20 3.79
CA SER A 109 5.06 -6.09 4.02
C SER A 109 5.73 -5.74 2.70
N ILE A 110 6.90 -5.12 2.71
CA ILE A 110 7.65 -4.86 1.49
C ILE A 110 9.05 -5.45 1.59
N SER A 111 9.58 -5.83 0.44
CA SER A 111 11.02 -6.02 0.26
C SER A 111 11.55 -5.01 -0.75
N PHE A 112 12.81 -4.63 -0.60
CA PHE A 112 13.51 -3.73 -1.51
C PHE A 112 14.96 -4.16 -1.65
N TYR A 113 15.56 -3.79 -2.77
CA TYR A 113 17.00 -3.91 -2.94
C TYR A 113 17.71 -2.77 -2.24
N THR A 114 18.99 -2.98 -1.93
CA THR A 114 19.83 -2.01 -1.26
C THR A 114 21.15 -1.78 -1.98
N ASP A 115 21.77 -0.62 -1.76
CA ASP A 115 23.16 -0.39 -2.12
C ASP A 115 24.13 -1.15 -1.19
N SER A 116 25.45 -0.99 -1.40
CA SER A 116 26.49 -1.61 -0.58
C SER A 116 26.55 -1.11 0.87
N SER A 117 25.95 0.06 1.15
CA SER A 117 25.76 0.60 2.49
C SER A 117 24.39 0.18 3.09
N GLY A 118 23.65 -0.66 2.37
CA GLY A 118 22.33 -1.16 2.72
C GLY A 118 21.20 -0.14 2.56
N ASN A 119 21.42 1.02 1.95
CA ASN A 119 20.35 2.01 1.77
C ASN A 119 19.35 1.50 0.73
N PRO A 120 18.03 1.67 0.93
CA PRO A 120 17.03 1.24 -0.03
C PRO A 120 17.22 1.92 -1.39
N THR A 121 17.15 1.15 -2.48
CA THR A 121 17.35 1.67 -3.84
C THR A 121 16.14 1.49 -4.74
N ARG A 122 15.48 0.33 -4.67
CA ARG A 122 14.26 0.05 -5.45
C ARG A 122 13.38 -0.97 -4.75
N LEU A 123 12.06 -0.84 -4.91
CA LEU A 123 11.11 -1.85 -4.45
C LEU A 123 11.31 -3.17 -5.19
N ARG A 124 11.17 -4.29 -4.48
CA ARG A 124 11.28 -5.64 -5.04
C ARG A 124 9.92 -6.31 -5.13
N GLU A 125 9.13 -6.22 -4.07
CA GLU A 125 7.80 -6.80 -3.97
C GLU A 125 7.01 -6.18 -2.82
N VAL A 126 5.69 -6.32 -2.89
CA VAL A 126 4.77 -6.11 -1.77
C VAL A 126 4.15 -7.46 -1.41
N SER A 127 4.09 -7.83 -0.15
CA SER A 127 3.51 -9.10 0.30
C SER A 127 2.28 -8.89 1.14
N LEU A 128 1.21 -9.65 0.85
CA LEU A 128 0.11 -9.85 1.79
C LEU A 128 0.56 -10.85 2.84
N VAL A 129 0.51 -10.45 4.12
CA VAL A 129 1.05 -11.25 5.23
C VAL A 129 0.07 -11.33 6.41
N ALA A 130 0.13 -12.40 7.19
CA ALA A 130 -0.61 -12.48 8.45
C ALA A 130 0.06 -11.65 9.58
N PHE A 131 1.41 -11.60 9.57
CA PHE A 131 2.24 -11.03 10.62
C PHE A 131 3.30 -10.09 10.01
N PRO A 132 2.97 -8.82 9.74
CA PRO A 132 3.93 -7.87 9.22
C PRO A 132 4.95 -7.51 10.30
N GLN A 133 6.16 -7.20 9.86
CA GLN A 133 7.22 -6.69 10.75
C GLN A 133 6.85 -5.30 11.30
N LEU A 134 6.22 -4.48 10.46
CA LEU A 134 5.73 -3.16 10.82
C LEU A 134 4.24 -3.23 11.15
N LYS A 135 3.87 -2.85 12.39
CA LYS A 135 2.48 -2.93 12.87
C LYS A 135 1.49 -2.04 12.09
N GLY A 136 1.98 -0.97 11.45
CA GLY A 136 1.17 -0.02 10.66
C GLY A 136 1.05 -0.36 9.17
N ALA A 137 1.84 -1.31 8.65
CA ALA A 137 1.81 -1.64 7.23
C ALA A 137 0.54 -2.44 6.89
N THR A 138 -0.45 -1.74 6.31
CA THR A 138 -1.79 -2.28 6.07
C THR A 138 -2.36 -1.73 4.77
N LEU A 139 -3.20 -2.54 4.12
CA LEU A 139 -4.20 -2.05 3.19
C LEU A 139 -5.09 -1.05 3.93
N PHE A 140 -5.38 0.07 3.27
CA PHE A 140 -6.40 0.98 3.74
C PHE A 140 -7.77 0.32 3.55
N SER A 141 -8.28 -0.24 4.63
CA SER A 141 -9.71 -0.24 4.89
C SER A 141 -10.07 1.10 5.51
N GLU A 142 -11.24 1.66 5.19
CA GLU A 142 -11.85 2.72 5.98
C GLU A 142 -11.99 2.18 7.42
N LEU A 143 -10.99 2.41 8.28
CA LEU A 143 -10.94 1.93 9.66
C LEU A 143 -10.95 3.11 10.61
N ASP A 144 -11.65 2.90 11.73
CA ASP A 144 -11.79 3.73 12.93
C ASP A 144 -10.67 4.75 13.10
N THR A 145 -11.00 5.98 12.74
CA THR A 145 -10.07 7.09 12.62
C THR A 145 -9.72 7.72 13.96
N ASN A 146 -8.42 7.83 14.25
CA ASN A 146 -7.94 9.04 14.91
C ASN A 146 -7.93 10.17 13.86
N GLU A 147 -7.93 11.43 14.31
CA GLU A 147 -8.02 12.59 13.41
C GLU A 147 -6.77 12.74 12.51
N ASP A 148 -5.59 12.36 13.01
CA ASP A 148 -4.31 12.49 12.30
C ASP A 148 -4.23 11.60 11.05
N ASP A 149 -4.70 10.35 11.14
CA ASP A 149 -4.70 9.38 10.03
C ASP A 149 -5.70 9.81 8.94
N LEU A 150 -6.83 10.39 9.35
CA LEU A 150 -7.83 10.91 8.41
C LEU A 150 -7.29 12.12 7.64
N GLU A 151 -6.66 13.08 8.33
CA GLU A 151 -6.12 14.30 7.71
C GLU A 151 -5.03 13.96 6.68
N MET A 152 -4.13 13.04 7.03
CA MET A 152 -3.07 12.57 6.15
C MET A 152 -3.62 11.80 4.93
N TYR A 153 -4.64 10.96 5.10
CA TYR A 153 -5.29 10.28 3.96
C TYR A 153 -5.97 11.27 3.01
N GLN A 154 -6.57 12.33 3.55
CA GLN A 154 -7.11 13.40 2.71
C GLN A 154 -6.01 14.18 1.98
N GLN A 155 -4.86 14.39 2.61
CA GLN A 155 -3.68 14.96 1.94
C GLN A 155 -3.21 14.07 0.79
N TYR A 156 -3.16 12.75 0.99
CA TYR A 156 -2.88 11.76 -0.05
C TYR A 156 -3.85 11.87 -1.23
N LYS A 157 -5.16 11.78 -0.99
CA LYS A 157 -6.18 11.91 -2.07
C LYS A 157 -6.04 13.21 -2.86
N ARG A 158 -5.70 14.32 -2.19
CA ARG A 158 -5.47 15.61 -2.85
C ARG A 158 -4.24 15.57 -3.75
N SER A 159 -3.15 14.93 -3.31
CA SER A 159 -1.92 14.80 -4.13
C SER A 159 -2.11 13.97 -5.40
N LEU A 160 -3.09 13.05 -5.41
CA LEU A 160 -3.42 12.24 -6.59
C LEU A 160 -4.35 12.92 -7.61
N ARG A 161 -4.95 14.07 -7.28
CA ARG A 161 -5.92 14.80 -8.12
C ARG A 161 -5.28 15.92 -8.97
N VAL A 162 -4.04 15.74 -9.41
CA VAL A 162 -3.37 16.65 -10.37
C VAL A 162 -3.86 16.37 -11.78
#